data_AF-A0A345RF38-F1
#
_entry.id   AF-A0A345RF38-F1
#
_cell.length_a   1.000
_cell.length_b   1.000
_cell.length_c   1.000
_cell.angle_alpha   90.00
_cell.angle_beta   90.00
_cell.angle_gamma   90.00
#
_symmetry.space_group_name_H-M   'P 1'
#
loop_
_entity.id
_entity.type
_entity.pdbx_description
1 polymer ?
#
loop_
_entity_poly.entity_id
_entity_poly.type
_entity_poly.pdbx_seq_one_letter_code
_entity_poly.pdbx_strand_id
1 'polypeptide(L)'
;MGDLANDAPNSGKIIFELTSGPALTWLGASAVDNGVFTFLTNIDGSETTLGSISGLADRETAKLTFTEKSSLIEVGDQFIIHFSGSGGVDSLVFENISVVPVPASLPLLVGAIGGLGFMARRRKQRAA
;
A
#
# COMPACT_ATOMS: atom_id res chain seq x y z
N MET A 1 -28.54 -31.84 20.48
CA MET A 1 -27.46 -30.84 20.49
C MET A 1 -26.50 -31.26 19.39
N GLY A 2 -26.65 -30.67 18.20
CA GLY A 2 -25.65 -30.88 17.16
C GLY A 2 -24.43 -30.11 17.59
N ASP A 3 -23.28 -30.78 17.64
CA ASP A 3 -22.01 -30.07 17.60
C ASP A 3 -22.12 -29.09 16.44
N LEU A 4 -22.07 -27.79 16.75
CA LEU A 4 -21.70 -26.82 15.73
C LEU A 4 -20.38 -27.34 15.20
N ALA A 5 -20.27 -27.48 13.88
CA ALA A 5 -19.02 -27.91 13.25
C ALA A 5 -17.89 -27.13 13.93
N ASN A 6 -16.95 -27.85 14.56
CA ASN A 6 -15.76 -27.24 15.13
C ASN A 6 -15.02 -26.61 13.96
N ASP A 7 -15.31 -25.33 13.75
CA ASP A 7 -14.84 -24.48 12.68
C ASP A 7 -13.42 -24.00 12.95
N ALA A 8 -12.81 -24.43 14.06
CA ALA A 8 -11.43 -24.12 14.45
C ALA A 8 -10.49 -24.29 13.26
N PRO A 9 -10.11 -23.21 12.57
CA PRO A 9 -9.22 -23.33 11.45
C PRO A 9 -7.81 -23.33 12.00
N ASN A 10 -6.97 -24.09 11.29
CA ASN A 10 -5.54 -23.97 11.42
C ASN A 10 -5.09 -22.52 11.11
N SER A 11 -3.87 -22.19 11.53
CA SER A 11 -3.22 -20.96 11.10
C SER A 11 -2.93 -20.97 9.59
N GLY A 12 -3.00 -19.82 8.93
CA GLY A 12 -2.72 -19.69 7.51
C GLY A 12 -2.28 -18.30 7.08
N LYS A 13 -1.98 -18.16 5.79
CA LYS A 13 -1.69 -16.88 5.14
C LYS A 13 -2.63 -16.67 3.96
N ILE A 14 -3.14 -15.46 3.79
CA ILE A 14 -3.71 -14.96 2.54
C ILE A 14 -2.69 -13.99 1.96
N ILE A 15 -2.28 -14.21 0.71
CA ILE A 15 -1.27 -13.39 0.04
C ILE A 15 -1.92 -12.73 -1.16
N PHE A 16 -1.76 -11.42 -1.25
CA PHE A 16 -2.16 -10.61 -2.38
C PHE A 16 -0.92 -10.00 -3.02
N GLU A 17 -0.84 -10.03 -4.34
CA GLU A 17 0.24 -9.42 -5.12
C GLU A 17 -0.33 -8.32 -6.00
N LEU A 18 0.31 -7.15 -6.03
CA LEU A 18 -0.09 -6.10 -6.95
C LEU A 18 0.47 -6.42 -8.34
N THR A 19 -0.35 -7.03 -9.19
CA THR A 19 0.11 -7.44 -10.54
C THR A 19 0.04 -6.32 -11.57
N SER A 20 -0.75 -5.27 -11.31
CA SER A 20 -0.94 -4.13 -12.22
C SER A 20 -1.67 -2.98 -11.52
N GLY A 21 -1.47 -1.75 -11.99
CA GLY A 21 -2.19 -0.57 -11.50
C GLY A 21 -1.27 0.47 -10.86
N PRO A 22 -1.82 1.55 -10.29
CA PRO A 22 -1.04 2.51 -9.52
C PRO A 22 -0.53 1.85 -8.23
N ALA A 23 0.61 2.34 -7.75
CA ALA A 23 1.10 1.99 -6.42
C ALA A 23 0.10 2.45 -5.35
N LEU A 24 0.04 1.70 -4.25
CA LEU A 24 -0.95 1.90 -3.20
C LEU A 24 -0.30 1.86 -1.82
N THR A 25 -0.94 2.49 -0.85
CA THR A 25 -0.57 2.38 0.55
C THR A 25 -1.70 1.74 1.32
N TRP A 26 -1.40 0.72 2.12
CA TRP A 26 -2.39 0.06 2.96
C TRP A 26 -2.54 0.81 4.29
N LEU A 27 -3.79 1.18 4.61
CA LEU A 27 -4.12 2.00 5.77
C LEU A 27 -4.72 1.21 6.93
N GLY A 28 -5.33 0.06 6.64
CA GLY A 28 -6.03 -0.70 7.65
C GLY A 28 -6.92 -1.79 7.08
N ALA A 29 -7.56 -2.52 7.98
CA ALA A 29 -8.44 -3.63 7.65
C ALA A 29 -9.50 -3.84 8.75
N SER A 30 -10.55 -4.59 8.44
CA SER A 30 -11.43 -5.19 9.45
C SER A 30 -11.41 -6.70 9.37
N ALA A 31 -11.60 -7.35 10.51
CA ALA A 31 -11.76 -8.78 10.62
C ALA A 31 -12.94 -9.11 11.54
N VAL A 32 -13.52 -10.27 11.33
CA VAL A 32 -14.65 -10.81 12.09
C VAL A 32 -14.29 -12.13 12.74
N ASP A 33 -14.93 -12.40 13.88
CA ASP A 33 -14.86 -13.64 14.65
C ASP A 33 -13.57 -13.80 15.48
N ASN A 34 -13.47 -14.87 16.25
CA ASN A 34 -12.51 -15.10 17.35
C ASN A 34 -11.05 -15.37 16.93
N GLY A 35 -10.70 -15.10 15.68
CA GLY A 35 -9.36 -15.25 15.13
C GLY A 35 -8.42 -14.11 15.51
N VAL A 36 -7.13 -14.38 15.40
CA VAL A 36 -6.06 -13.37 15.40
C VAL A 36 -5.64 -13.12 13.96
N PHE A 37 -5.68 -11.88 13.53
CA PHE A 37 -5.32 -11.45 12.18
C PHE A 37 -4.14 -10.49 12.27
N THR A 38 -3.02 -10.83 11.64
CA THR A 38 -1.84 -9.98 11.54
C THR A 38 -1.67 -9.53 10.10
N PHE A 39 -1.46 -8.24 9.89
CA PHE A 39 -1.37 -7.61 8.59
C PHE A 39 0.06 -7.21 8.31
N LEU A 40 0.58 -7.59 7.14
CA LEU A 40 1.97 -7.40 6.76
C LEU A 40 2.10 -6.94 5.31
N THR A 41 3.19 -6.27 4.97
CA THR A 41 3.64 -6.10 3.58
C THR A 41 4.89 -6.92 3.35
N ASN A 42 5.10 -7.39 2.12
CA ASN A 42 6.37 -7.89 1.65
C ASN A 42 6.79 -7.04 0.45
N ILE A 43 7.76 -6.17 0.69
CA ILE A 43 8.29 -5.20 -0.28
C ILE A 43 9.76 -5.52 -0.46
N ASP A 44 10.21 -5.68 -1.71
CA ASP A 44 11.58 -6.09 -2.05
C ASP A 44 12.07 -7.37 -1.31
N GLY A 45 11.15 -8.27 -0.97
CA GLY A 45 11.45 -9.51 -0.24
C GLY A 45 11.52 -9.36 1.29
N SER A 46 11.19 -8.19 1.84
CA SER A 46 11.18 -7.92 3.29
C SER A 46 9.76 -7.87 3.86
N GLU A 47 9.40 -8.84 4.70
CA GLU A 47 8.12 -8.81 5.45
C GLU A 47 8.15 -7.77 6.59
N THR A 48 7.16 -6.88 6.63
CA THR A 48 6.97 -5.87 7.68
C THR A 48 5.57 -5.94 8.26
N THR A 49 5.45 -6.12 9.58
CA THR A 49 4.16 -6.13 10.28
C THR A 49 3.63 -4.72 10.48
N LEU A 50 2.39 -4.48 10.03
CA LEU A 50 1.69 -3.20 10.17
C LEU A 50 0.82 -3.15 11.44
N GLY A 51 0.30 -4.31 11.86
CA GLY A 51 -0.45 -4.45 13.11
C GLY A 51 -1.31 -5.72 13.13
N SER A 52 -2.07 -5.88 14.22
CA SER A 52 -2.90 -7.07 14.42
C SER A 52 -4.26 -6.75 15.05
N ILE A 53 -5.27 -7.54 14.71
CA ILE A 53 -6.55 -7.64 15.39
C ILE A 53 -6.57 -8.96 16.16
N SER A 54 -6.97 -8.92 17.44
CA SER A 54 -7.03 -10.09 18.32
C SER A 54 -8.06 -9.88 19.43
N GLY A 55 -8.47 -10.97 20.08
CA GLY A 55 -9.33 -10.90 21.27
C GLY A 55 -10.80 -10.63 20.95
N LEU A 56 -11.21 -10.91 19.71
CA LEU A 56 -12.61 -10.88 19.29
C LEU A 56 -13.38 -12.06 19.89
N ALA A 57 -14.64 -11.84 20.27
CA ALA A 57 -15.57 -12.92 20.54
C ALA A 57 -16.24 -13.42 19.24
N ASP A 58 -16.99 -14.53 19.36
CA ASP A 58 -17.77 -15.08 18.25
C ASP A 58 -18.71 -14.01 17.67
N ARG A 59 -18.68 -13.86 16.34
CA ARG A 59 -19.46 -12.86 15.56
C ARG A 59 -19.17 -11.39 15.85
N GLU A 60 -18.03 -11.07 16.45
CA GLU A 60 -17.60 -9.68 16.62
C GLU A 60 -16.74 -9.21 15.44
N THR A 61 -16.89 -7.94 15.06
CA THR A 61 -16.01 -7.30 14.07
C THR A 61 -15.12 -6.28 14.76
N ALA A 62 -13.83 -6.32 14.48
CA ALA A 62 -12.91 -5.25 14.83
C ALA A 62 -12.29 -4.65 13.58
N LYS A 63 -11.91 -3.37 13.72
CA LYS A 63 -11.23 -2.60 12.69
C LYS A 63 -9.91 -2.09 13.24
N LEU A 64 -8.88 -2.18 12.41
CA LEU A 64 -7.57 -1.63 12.67
C LEU A 64 -7.25 -0.60 11.61
N THR A 65 -6.88 0.60 12.04
CA THR A 65 -6.14 1.57 11.24
C THR A 65 -4.70 1.52 11.72
N PHE A 66 -3.74 1.33 10.81
CA PHE A 66 -2.34 1.25 11.19
C PHE A 66 -1.85 2.60 11.72
N THR A 67 -1.10 2.58 12.83
CA THR A 67 -0.50 3.79 13.40
C THR A 67 0.45 4.46 12.41
N GLU A 68 1.23 3.64 11.71
CA GLU A 68 2.03 4.04 10.57
C GLU A 68 1.44 3.36 9.33
N LYS A 69 1.18 4.15 8.29
CA LYS A 69 0.74 3.60 6.99
C LYS A 69 1.79 2.62 6.47
N SER A 70 1.38 1.66 5.64
CA SER A 70 2.36 0.81 4.99
C SER A 70 3.34 1.62 4.15
N SER A 71 4.53 1.07 3.91
CA SER A 71 5.37 1.52 2.80
C SER A 71 4.60 1.39 1.47
N LEU A 72 5.06 2.12 0.46
CA LEU A 72 4.46 2.09 -0.88
C LEU A 72 4.52 0.67 -1.43
N ILE A 73 3.37 0.12 -1.83
CA ILE A 73 3.26 -1.20 -2.47
C ILE A 73 3.24 -0.96 -3.98
N GLU A 74 4.30 -1.38 -4.65
CA GLU A 74 4.46 -1.27 -6.10
C GLU A 74 4.11 -2.59 -6.82
N VAL A 75 4.15 -2.57 -8.16
CA VAL A 75 3.85 -3.76 -8.95
C VAL A 75 4.90 -4.83 -8.67
N GLY A 76 4.45 -6.03 -8.27
CA GLY A 76 5.29 -7.16 -7.84
C GLY A 76 5.43 -7.29 -6.32
N ASP A 77 5.07 -6.26 -5.55
CA ASP A 77 5.03 -6.34 -4.09
C ASP A 77 3.76 -7.06 -3.62
N GLN A 78 3.82 -7.49 -2.36
CA GLN A 78 2.72 -8.23 -1.73
C GLN A 78 2.24 -7.55 -0.45
N PHE A 79 0.95 -7.77 -0.16
CA PHE A 79 0.41 -7.60 1.17
C PHE A 79 -0.21 -8.91 1.64
N ILE A 80 0.00 -9.20 2.91
CA ILE A 80 -0.17 -10.54 3.48
C ILE A 80 -1.03 -10.41 4.74
N ILE A 81 -1.94 -11.36 4.90
CA ILE A 81 -2.75 -11.50 6.10
C ILE A 81 -2.43 -12.86 6.70
N HIS A 82 -1.77 -12.86 7.86
CA HIS A 82 -1.66 -14.07 8.67
C HIS A 82 -2.89 -14.17 9.54
N PHE A 83 -3.47 -15.35 9.64
CA PHE A 83 -4.58 -15.60 10.53
C PHE A 83 -4.36 -16.87 11.34
N SER A 84 -4.90 -16.90 12.55
CA SER A 84 -5.00 -18.09 13.39
C SER A 84 -6.32 -18.09 14.13
N GLY A 85 -7.04 -19.20 14.16
CA GLY A 85 -8.40 -19.25 14.73
C GLY A 85 -9.48 -18.84 13.73
N SER A 86 -10.76 -18.99 14.12
CA SER A 86 -11.90 -18.87 13.20
C SER A 86 -12.17 -17.44 12.82
N GLY A 87 -12.55 -17.21 11.57
CA GLY A 87 -12.98 -15.91 11.11
C GLY A 87 -12.56 -15.52 9.71
N GLY A 88 -12.82 -14.26 9.39
CA GLY A 88 -12.61 -13.72 8.07
C GLY A 88 -12.14 -12.28 8.11
N VAL A 89 -11.48 -11.87 7.03
CA VAL A 89 -11.20 -10.46 6.75
C VAL A 89 -12.42 -9.89 6.04
N ASP A 90 -12.94 -8.80 6.58
CA ASP A 90 -14.19 -8.19 6.10
C ASP A 90 -13.89 -7.01 5.15
N SER A 91 -12.91 -6.17 5.47
CA SER A 91 -12.54 -5.05 4.61
C SER A 91 -11.04 -4.77 4.59
N LEU A 92 -10.58 -4.22 3.47
CA LEU A 92 -9.22 -3.73 3.25
C LEU A 92 -9.30 -2.27 2.82
N VAL A 93 -8.55 -1.38 3.48
CA VAL A 93 -8.60 0.06 3.27
C VAL A 93 -7.29 0.54 2.69
N PHE A 94 -7.30 0.99 1.45
CA PHE A 94 -6.11 1.50 0.75
C PHE A 94 -6.23 2.99 0.47
N GLU A 95 -5.08 3.68 0.50
CA GLU A 95 -4.91 5.00 -0.08
C GLU A 95 -4.41 4.84 -1.51
N ASN A 96 -5.15 5.40 -2.46
CA ASN A 96 -4.70 5.48 -3.83
C ASN A 96 -3.74 6.66 -3.97
N ILE A 97 -2.47 6.38 -4.26
CA ILE A 97 -1.49 7.42 -4.55
C ILE A 97 -1.58 7.70 -6.05
N SER A 98 -2.31 8.76 -6.42
CA SER A 98 -2.32 9.21 -7.80
C SER A 98 -0.95 9.80 -8.14
N VAL A 99 -0.28 9.22 -9.13
CA VAL A 99 0.95 9.78 -9.68
C VAL A 99 0.54 11.06 -10.42
N VAL A 100 0.68 12.21 -9.77
CA VAL A 100 0.37 13.50 -10.40
C VAL A 100 1.46 13.77 -11.44
N PRO A 101 1.13 13.86 -12.75
CA PRO A 101 2.11 14.25 -13.74
C PRO A 101 2.66 15.62 -13.37
N VAL A 102 3.98 15.70 -13.17
CA VAL A 102 4.63 17.00 -12.92
C VAL A 102 4.26 17.95 -14.06
N PRO A 103 3.84 19.19 -13.76
CA PRO A 103 3.47 20.14 -14.79
C PRO A 103 4.58 20.27 -15.83
N ALA A 104 4.23 20.13 -17.12
CA ALA A 104 5.17 20.31 -18.22
C ALA A 104 5.87 21.68 -18.23
N SER A 105 5.36 22.63 -17.41
CA SER A 105 5.97 23.94 -17.17
C SER A 105 7.39 23.87 -16.62
N LEU A 106 7.76 22.83 -15.85
CA LEU A 106 9.11 22.73 -15.30
C LEU A 106 10.15 22.43 -16.41
N PRO A 107 9.98 21.39 -17.25
CA PRO A 107 10.81 21.22 -18.45
C PRO A 107 10.77 22.44 -19.39
N LEU A 108 9.60 23.07 -19.57
CA LEU A 108 9.45 24.26 -20.42
C LEU A 108 10.23 25.46 -19.91
N LEU A 109 10.19 25.72 -18.60
CA LEU A 109 10.92 26.81 -17.96
C LEU A 109 12.44 26.60 -18.10
N VAL A 110 12.91 25.38 -17.83
CA VAL A 110 14.33 25.02 -18.01
C VAL A 110 14.74 25.20 -19.47
N GLY A 111 13.91 24.74 -20.42
CA GLY A 111 14.13 24.93 -21.85
C GLY A 111 14.17 26.41 -22.25
N ALA A 112 13.27 27.23 -21.73
CA ALA A 112 13.20 28.66 -22.00
C ALA A 112 14.43 29.41 -21.48
N ILE A 113 14.85 29.14 -20.24
CA ILE A 113 16.05 29.74 -19.63
C ILE A 113 17.30 29.33 -20.43
N GLY A 114 17.43 28.04 -20.76
CA GLY A 114 18.53 27.53 -21.58
C GLY A 114 18.58 28.16 -22.97
N GLY A 115 17.42 28.29 -23.63
CA GLY A 115 17.29 28.93 -24.93
C GLY A 115 17.67 30.41 -24.92
N LEU A 116 17.19 31.17 -23.92
CA LEU A 116 17.54 32.58 -23.73
C LEU A 116 19.04 32.78 -23.48
N GLY A 117 19.64 31.94 -22.62
CA GLY A 117 21.08 31.97 -22.36
C GLY A 117 21.93 31.68 -23.60
N PHE A 118 21.51 30.70 -24.41
CA PHE A 118 22.20 30.37 -25.67
C PHE A 118 22.12 31.51 -26.69
N MET A 119 20.96 32.16 -26.82
CA MET A 119 20.81 33.33 -27.69
C MET A 119 21.66 34.52 -27.23
N ALA A 120 21.73 34.76 -25.92
CA ALA A 120 22.57 35.84 -25.36
C ALA A 120 24.06 35.60 -25.65
N ARG A 121 24.53 34.34 -25.54
CA ARG A 121 25.91 33.96 -25.88
C ARG A 121 26.23 34.18 -27.36
N ARG A 122 25.31 33.81 -28.26
CA ARG A 122 25.49 34.03 -29.71
C ARG A 122 25.60 35.51 -30.09
N ARG A 123 24.90 36.40 -29.39
CA ARG A 123 24.99 37.85 -29.64
C ARG A 123 26.36 38.42 -29.27
N LYS A 124 26.93 38.00 -28.13
CA LYS A 124 28.27 38.42 -27.71
C LYS A 124 29.37 37.99 -28.69
N GLN A 125 29.28 36.79 -29.26
CA GLN A 125 30.28 36.28 -30.22
C GLN A 125 30.22 36.93 -31.61
N ARG A 126 29.11 37.60 -31.96
CA ARG A 126 28.98 38.34 -33.23
C ARG A 126 29.34 39.82 -33.11
N ALA A 127 29.42 40.33 -31.88
CA ALA A 127 29.77 41.72 -31.57
C ALA A 127 31.24 41.91 -31.16
N ALA A 128 32.00 40.81 -31.10
CA ALA A 128 33.45 40.75 -30.97
C ALA A 128 34.04 40.32 -32.31
#